data_AF-A0A931YZP1-F1
#
_entry.id   AF-A0A931YZP1-F1
#
_cell.length_a   1.000
_cell.length_b   1.000
_cell.length_c   1.000
_cell.angle_alpha   90.00
_cell.angle_beta   90.00
_cell.angle_gamma   90.00
#
_symmetry.space_group_name_H-M   'P 1'
#
loop_
_entity.id
_entity.type
_entity.pdbx_description
1 polymer ?
#
loop_
_entity_poly.entity_id
_entity_poly.type
_entity_poly.pdbx_seq_one_letter_code
_entity_poly.pdbx_strand_id
1 'polypeptide(L)'
;MRLLRPGAITEIVGRSSSGRTSLFTACLGEATAAGGVAALVDADETFDPASAARAGVDLARLLWVRCAGRRDAALRATDLLVRCPGFALVGLDLGEAAPPLPPAAAFRLKFAVERMGAALVIVGRRRVAGAGASLVVETVRAGLEWAGPGPVPTRLALLVAAAAAERCEPALREGALAVVTPAAHAKILEANAAARAGGVGPGMTETEARARCPALVSRPWVDAHVAAARAALLEAALGVSPRVEDAGAGVVHVDAAGLERLHGSPAALGAHLLGQARRVG
;
A
#
# COMPACT_ATOMS: atom_id res chain seq x y z
N MET A 1 -0.99 24.89 -3.04
CA MET A 1 -1.47 24.25 -4.30
C MET A 1 -2.87 23.73 -4.03
N ARG A 2 -3.91 24.28 -4.69
CA ARG A 2 -5.31 23.87 -4.43
C ARG A 2 -5.65 22.62 -5.24
N LEU A 3 -5.64 21.46 -4.58
CA LEU A 3 -5.93 20.17 -5.22
C LEU A 3 -7.42 19.99 -5.53
N LEU A 4 -8.28 20.66 -4.76
CA LEU A 4 -9.71 20.68 -4.97
C LEU A 4 -10.09 21.66 -6.07
N ARG A 5 -10.45 21.13 -7.24
CA ARG A 5 -10.96 21.90 -8.37
C ARG A 5 -12.44 21.52 -8.60
N PRO A 6 -13.39 22.41 -8.22
CA PRO A 6 -14.79 22.24 -8.58
C PRO A 6 -14.95 21.98 -10.09
N GLY A 7 -15.80 21.03 -10.45
CA GLY A 7 -16.04 20.68 -11.84
C GLY A 7 -14.94 19.86 -12.51
N ALA A 8 -13.95 19.34 -11.76
CA ALA A 8 -12.83 18.60 -12.33
C ALA A 8 -12.56 17.27 -11.62
N ILE A 9 -11.91 16.36 -12.36
CA ILE A 9 -11.41 15.09 -11.83
C ILE A 9 -9.93 15.25 -11.48
N THR A 10 -9.57 14.93 -10.25
CA THR A 10 -8.18 14.81 -9.79
C THR A 10 -7.89 13.36 -9.43
N GLU A 11 -6.81 12.79 -9.95
CA GLU A 11 -6.34 11.46 -9.54
C GLU A 11 -5.17 11.58 -8.57
N ILE A 12 -5.25 10.92 -7.42
CA ILE A 12 -4.10 10.74 -6.52
C ILE A 12 -3.64 9.30 -6.66
N VAL A 13 -2.43 9.12 -7.18
CA VAL A 13 -1.87 7.81 -7.51
C VAL A 13 -0.59 7.53 -6.77
N GLY A 14 -0.31 6.25 -6.47
CA GLY A 14 0.92 5.85 -5.79
C GLY A 14 0.80 4.48 -5.13
N ARG A 15 1.94 3.88 -4.79
CA ARG A 15 1.99 2.60 -4.06
C ARG A 15 1.46 2.75 -2.63
N SER A 16 1.14 1.63 -1.98
CA SER A 16 0.83 1.62 -0.55
C SER A 16 1.88 2.40 0.26
N SER A 17 1.38 3.20 1.21
CA SER A 17 2.17 4.07 2.10
C SER A 17 3.13 5.03 1.37
N SER A 18 2.71 5.52 0.20
CA SER A 18 3.26 6.71 -0.46
C SER A 18 2.71 8.03 0.07
N GLY A 19 1.76 8.00 1.02
CA GLY A 19 1.03 9.17 1.50
C GLY A 19 -0.26 9.48 0.73
N ARG A 20 -0.66 8.62 -0.21
CA ARG A 20 -1.89 8.76 -1.03
C ARG A 20 -3.16 8.97 -0.18
N THR A 21 -3.38 8.10 0.81
CA THR A 21 -4.53 8.19 1.72
C THR A 21 -4.46 9.44 2.60
N SER A 22 -3.27 9.83 3.07
CA SER A 22 -3.08 11.04 3.88
C SER A 22 -3.43 12.29 3.09
N LEU A 23 -2.96 12.39 1.84
CA LEU A 23 -3.29 13.51 0.96
C LEU A 23 -4.79 13.57 0.64
N PHE A 24 -5.39 12.42 0.37
CA PHE A 24 -6.83 12.33 0.14
C PHE A 24 -7.65 12.74 1.37
N THR A 25 -7.23 12.32 2.56
CA THR A 25 -7.87 12.69 3.82
C THR A 25 -7.73 14.20 4.08
N ALA A 26 -6.60 14.81 3.73
CA ALA A 26 -6.43 16.26 3.79
C ALA A 26 -7.38 17.00 2.83
N CYS A 27 -7.62 16.47 1.62
CA CYS A 27 -8.63 16.99 0.69
C CYS A 27 -10.06 16.92 1.28
N LEU A 28 -10.41 15.80 1.94
CA LEU A 28 -11.69 15.67 2.65
C LEU A 28 -11.79 16.69 3.80
N GLY A 29 -10.70 16.89 4.55
CA GLY A 29 -10.61 17.86 5.63
C GLY A 29 -10.81 19.29 5.14
N GLU A 30 -10.11 19.69 4.07
CA GLU A 30 -10.26 21.01 3.44
C GLU A 30 -11.71 21.27 2.99
N ALA A 31 -12.32 20.29 2.31
CA ALA A 31 -13.69 20.42 1.79
C ALA A 31 -14.72 20.57 2.92
N THR A 32 -14.59 19.75 3.97
CA THR A 32 -15.55 19.73 5.08
C THR A 32 -15.36 20.91 6.04
N ALA A 33 -14.12 21.33 6.29
CA ALA A 33 -13.79 22.52 7.09
C ALA A 33 -14.30 23.82 6.45
N ALA A 34 -14.40 23.87 5.11
CA ALA A 34 -15.04 24.97 4.39
C ALA A 34 -16.58 24.96 4.49
N GLY A 35 -17.16 24.07 5.29
CA GLY A 35 -18.61 23.90 5.45
C GLY A 35 -19.27 23.07 4.35
N GLY A 36 -18.50 22.56 3.38
CA GLY A 36 -19.00 21.70 2.31
C GLY A 36 -19.38 20.31 2.81
N VAL A 37 -20.30 19.66 2.09
CA VAL A 37 -20.61 18.23 2.30
C VAL A 37 -19.71 17.42 1.36
N ALA A 38 -19.09 16.37 1.88
CA ALA A 38 -18.29 15.44 1.09
C ALA A 38 -18.94 14.05 1.07
N ALA A 39 -18.68 13.30 -0.01
CA ALA A 39 -18.98 11.88 -0.07
C ALA A 39 -17.69 11.08 -0.29
N LEU A 40 -17.54 9.96 0.40
CA LEU A 40 -16.49 8.97 0.19
C LEU A 40 -17.11 7.65 -0.25
N VAL A 41 -16.79 7.23 -1.47
CA VAL A 41 -17.03 5.87 -1.95
C VAL A 41 -15.77 5.03 -1.71
N ASP A 42 -15.86 4.12 -0.74
CA ASP A 42 -14.77 3.25 -0.31
C ASP A 42 -14.95 1.87 -0.94
N ALA A 43 -14.16 1.57 -1.96
CA ALA A 43 -14.27 0.32 -2.70
C ALA A 43 -13.89 -0.89 -1.85
N ASP A 44 -12.79 -0.81 -1.08
CA ASP A 44 -12.20 -1.94 -0.37
C ASP A 44 -12.48 -1.92 1.16
N GLU A 45 -13.27 -0.95 1.65
CA GLU A 45 -13.63 -0.78 3.07
C GLU A 45 -12.43 -0.56 4.00
N THR A 46 -11.50 0.29 3.55
CA THR A 46 -10.23 0.57 4.26
C THR A 46 -10.22 1.93 4.95
N PHE A 47 -11.30 2.71 4.85
CA PHE A 47 -11.41 4.00 5.53
C PHE A 47 -11.51 3.85 7.05
N ASP A 48 -10.67 4.58 7.78
CA ASP A 48 -10.72 4.69 9.24
C ASP A 48 -11.25 6.07 9.68
N PRO A 49 -12.50 6.14 10.19
CA PRO A 49 -13.09 7.40 10.65
C PRO A 49 -12.29 8.08 11.77
N ALA A 50 -11.64 7.32 12.65
CA ALA A 50 -10.89 7.89 13.76
C ALA A 50 -9.63 8.62 13.27
N SER A 51 -8.90 8.05 12.31
CA SER A 51 -7.80 8.72 11.62
C SER A 51 -8.25 9.94 10.83
N ALA A 52 -9.39 9.85 10.13
CA ALA A 52 -9.93 10.97 9.37
C ALA A 52 -10.32 12.16 10.26
N ALA A 53 -10.98 11.90 11.39
CA ALA A 53 -11.31 12.93 12.37
C ALA A 53 -10.05 13.62 12.92
N ARG A 54 -9.01 12.85 13.27
CA ARG A 54 -7.71 13.39 13.71
C ARG A 54 -7.02 14.24 12.63
N ALA A 55 -7.24 13.92 11.36
CA ALA A 55 -6.74 14.68 10.22
C ALA A 55 -7.61 15.92 9.88
N GLY A 56 -8.64 16.23 10.68
CA GLY A 56 -9.46 17.43 10.53
C GLY A 56 -10.69 17.27 9.63
N VAL A 57 -11.08 16.04 9.30
CA VAL A 57 -12.34 15.78 8.57
C VAL A 57 -13.53 15.94 9.51
N ASP A 58 -14.49 16.80 9.17
CA ASP A 58 -15.78 16.87 9.86
C ASP A 58 -16.65 15.68 9.41
N LEU A 59 -16.65 14.62 10.23
CA LEU A 59 -17.39 13.39 9.95
C LEU A 59 -18.91 13.60 9.85
N ALA A 60 -19.46 14.64 10.49
CA ALA A 60 -20.89 14.94 10.39
C ALA A 60 -21.28 15.44 8.97
N ARG A 61 -20.29 15.89 8.18
CA ARG A 61 -20.44 16.34 6.80
C ARG A 61 -19.95 15.33 5.77
N LEU A 62 -19.61 14.11 6.20
CA LEU A 62 -19.09 13.06 5.33
C LEU A 62 -20.11 11.94 5.14
N LEU A 63 -20.63 11.79 3.92
CA LEU A 63 -21.36 10.59 3.52
C LEU A 63 -20.37 9.48 3.18
N TRP A 64 -20.36 8.39 3.95
CA TRP A 64 -19.52 7.22 3.68
C TRP A 64 -20.31 6.09 3.03
N VAL A 65 -19.92 5.72 1.81
CA VAL A 65 -20.51 4.61 1.03
C VAL A 65 -19.52 3.46 0.98
N ARG A 66 -19.91 2.32 1.57
CA ARG A 66 -19.09 1.11 1.67
C ARG A 66 -19.49 0.08 0.62
N CYS A 67 -18.52 -0.41 -0.15
CA CYS A 67 -18.80 -1.28 -1.31
C CYS A 67 -18.34 -2.74 -1.16
N ALA A 68 -17.65 -3.11 -0.08
CA ALA A 68 -17.19 -4.47 0.20
C ALA A 68 -16.44 -5.14 -0.98
N GLY A 69 -15.50 -4.44 -1.60
CA GLY A 69 -14.72 -4.89 -2.75
C GLY A 69 -15.45 -4.83 -4.11
N ARG A 70 -16.74 -4.48 -4.13
CA ARG A 70 -17.57 -4.45 -5.36
C ARG A 70 -17.33 -3.16 -6.15
N ARG A 71 -16.29 -3.16 -6.99
CA ARG A 71 -15.87 -2.00 -7.79
C ARG A 71 -16.95 -1.43 -8.71
N ASP A 72 -17.75 -2.29 -9.34
CA ASP A 72 -18.88 -1.81 -10.17
C ASP A 72 -19.94 -1.07 -9.35
N ALA A 73 -20.15 -1.49 -8.10
CA ALA A 73 -21.03 -0.77 -7.19
C ALA A 73 -20.42 0.57 -6.78
N ALA A 74 -19.11 0.62 -6.53
CA ALA A 74 -18.40 1.87 -6.25
C ALA A 74 -18.51 2.85 -7.42
N LEU A 75 -18.27 2.42 -8.66
CA LEU A 75 -18.39 3.27 -9.84
C LEU A 75 -19.82 3.77 -10.08
N ARG A 76 -20.83 2.93 -9.86
CA ARG A 76 -22.25 3.35 -9.91
C ARG A 76 -22.57 4.37 -8.83
N ALA A 77 -22.11 4.13 -7.59
CA ALA A 77 -22.32 5.07 -6.49
C ALA A 77 -21.64 6.42 -6.80
N THR A 78 -20.41 6.42 -7.32
CA THR A 78 -19.73 7.64 -7.75
C THR A 78 -20.52 8.37 -8.85
N ASP A 79 -20.97 7.68 -9.90
CA ASP A 79 -21.74 8.32 -10.99
C ASP A 79 -23.05 8.94 -10.47
N LEU A 80 -23.72 8.31 -9.49
CA LEU A 80 -24.90 8.88 -8.83
C LEU A 80 -24.53 10.11 -8.00
N LEU A 81 -23.52 10.02 -7.15
CA LEU A 81 -23.14 11.09 -6.22
C LEU A 81 -22.65 12.35 -6.92
N VAL A 82 -21.86 12.23 -8.00
CA VAL A 82 -21.40 13.39 -8.77
C VAL A 82 -22.53 14.08 -9.53
N ARG A 83 -23.70 13.43 -9.65
CA ARG A 83 -24.93 14.00 -10.22
C ARG A 83 -25.84 14.63 -9.16
N CYS A 84 -25.56 14.43 -7.88
CA CYS A 84 -26.32 15.03 -6.79
C CYS A 84 -25.83 16.47 -6.54
N PRO A 85 -26.74 17.44 -6.44
CA PRO A 85 -26.36 18.77 -5.96
C PRO A 85 -25.93 18.71 -4.48
N GLY A 86 -25.05 19.61 -4.08
CA GLY A 86 -24.70 19.83 -2.66
C GLY A 86 -23.40 19.18 -2.18
N PHE A 87 -22.81 18.24 -2.94
CA PHE A 87 -21.48 17.73 -2.63
C PHE A 87 -20.39 18.68 -3.16
N ALA A 88 -19.58 19.21 -2.25
CA ALA A 88 -18.38 19.97 -2.59
C ALA A 88 -17.28 19.03 -3.13
N LEU A 89 -17.21 17.81 -2.58
CA LEU A 89 -16.27 16.78 -2.97
C LEU A 89 -16.92 15.41 -3.00
N VAL A 90 -16.66 14.65 -4.06
CA VAL A 90 -16.89 13.20 -4.13
C VAL A 90 -15.54 12.52 -4.25
N GLY A 91 -15.21 11.66 -3.31
CA GLY A 91 -14.02 10.83 -3.29
C GLY A 91 -14.36 9.40 -3.71
N LEU A 92 -13.54 8.81 -4.57
CA LEU A 92 -13.60 7.40 -4.94
C LEU A 92 -12.24 6.76 -4.63
N ASP A 93 -12.18 5.95 -3.56
CA ASP A 93 -10.99 5.16 -3.25
C ASP A 93 -11.11 3.76 -3.85
N LEU A 94 -10.22 3.47 -4.80
CA LEU A 94 -10.15 2.21 -5.54
C LEU A 94 -9.07 1.25 -5.01
N GLY A 95 -8.37 1.64 -3.94
CA GLY A 95 -7.35 0.81 -3.31
C GLY A 95 -6.18 0.48 -4.24
N GLU A 96 -5.69 -0.76 -4.16
CA GLU A 96 -4.46 -1.19 -4.85
C GLU A 96 -4.70 -1.76 -6.25
N ALA A 97 -5.89 -2.28 -6.52
CA ALA A 97 -6.20 -2.97 -7.76
C ALA A 97 -7.44 -2.34 -8.39
N ALA A 98 -7.26 -1.51 -9.42
CA ALA A 98 -8.36 -1.10 -10.28
C ALA A 98 -7.93 -1.09 -11.75
N PRO A 99 -8.74 -1.70 -12.65
CA PRO A 99 -8.50 -1.58 -14.07
C PRO A 99 -8.76 -0.12 -14.52
N PRO A 100 -8.11 0.33 -15.60
CA PRO A 100 -8.47 1.60 -16.23
C PRO A 100 -9.95 1.63 -16.58
N LEU A 101 -10.57 2.80 -16.41
CA LEU A 101 -11.94 3.00 -16.84
C LEU A 101 -12.02 3.00 -18.37
N PRO A 102 -13.08 2.41 -18.95
CA PRO A 102 -13.38 2.63 -20.35
C PRO A 102 -13.47 4.14 -20.64
N PRO A 103 -12.92 4.65 -21.77
CA PRO A 103 -12.94 6.08 -22.07
C PRO A 103 -14.34 6.71 -21.95
N ALA A 104 -15.37 6.02 -22.45
CA ALA A 104 -16.76 6.48 -22.33
C ALA A 104 -17.21 6.69 -20.88
N ALA A 105 -16.78 5.83 -19.94
CA ALA A 105 -17.09 5.99 -18.52
C ALA A 105 -16.33 7.17 -17.90
N ALA A 106 -15.05 7.33 -18.23
CA ALA A 106 -14.24 8.44 -17.75
C ALA A 106 -14.77 9.79 -18.23
N PHE A 107 -15.12 9.92 -19.52
CA PHE A 107 -15.71 11.15 -20.05
C PHE A 107 -17.11 11.41 -19.51
N ARG A 108 -17.92 10.37 -19.30
CA ARG A 108 -19.24 10.52 -18.67
C ARG A 108 -19.13 11.09 -17.26
N LEU A 109 -18.16 10.62 -16.46
CA LEU A 109 -17.88 11.19 -15.15
C LEU A 109 -17.37 12.64 -15.27
N LYS A 110 -16.43 12.90 -16.19
CA LYS A 110 -15.89 14.25 -16.42
C LYS A 110 -17.01 15.26 -16.69
N PHE A 111 -17.89 14.97 -17.64
CA PHE A 111 -19.00 15.86 -17.98
C PHE A 111 -20.02 15.99 -16.85
N ALA A 112 -20.26 14.93 -16.07
CA ALA A 112 -21.16 15.00 -14.92
C ALA A 112 -20.60 15.95 -13.85
N VAL A 113 -19.30 15.81 -13.53
CA VAL A 113 -18.60 16.62 -12.54
C VAL A 113 -18.54 18.09 -13.01
N GLU A 114 -18.15 18.35 -14.25
CA GLU A 114 -18.13 19.70 -14.86
C GLU A 114 -19.49 20.40 -14.77
N ARG A 115 -20.57 19.67 -15.07
CA ARG A 115 -21.93 20.22 -15.05
C ARG A 115 -22.45 20.51 -13.65
N MET A 116 -22.13 19.65 -12.68
CA MET A 116 -22.65 19.76 -11.31
C MET A 116 -21.78 20.61 -10.39
N GLY A 117 -20.51 20.82 -10.74
CA GLY A 117 -19.58 21.65 -9.98
C GLY A 117 -18.94 20.96 -8.77
N ALA A 118 -19.24 19.69 -8.49
CA ALA A 118 -18.52 18.92 -7.47
C ALA A 118 -17.04 18.75 -7.87
N ALA A 119 -16.12 18.62 -6.90
CA ALA A 119 -14.77 18.11 -7.19
C ALA A 119 -14.79 16.57 -7.09
N LEU A 120 -14.30 15.86 -8.10
CA LEU A 120 -14.13 14.40 -8.02
C LEU A 120 -12.66 14.05 -7.77
N VAL A 121 -12.36 13.40 -6.65
CA VAL A 121 -11.02 12.88 -6.35
C VAL A 121 -11.04 11.36 -6.45
N ILE A 122 -10.27 10.81 -7.39
CA ILE A 122 -10.10 9.37 -7.54
C ILE A 122 -8.75 8.97 -6.96
N VAL A 123 -8.75 7.97 -6.10
CA VAL A 123 -7.57 7.55 -5.36
C VAL A 123 -7.30 6.11 -5.75
N GLY A 124 -6.08 5.80 -6.23
CA GLY A 124 -5.74 4.42 -6.57
C GLY A 124 -4.24 4.17 -6.76
N ARG A 125 -3.82 2.92 -6.92
CA ARG A 125 -2.41 2.60 -7.21
C ARG A 125 -1.90 3.19 -8.53
N ARG A 126 -2.79 3.29 -9.52
CA ARG A 126 -2.50 3.75 -10.88
C ARG A 126 -3.63 4.66 -11.35
N ARG A 127 -3.36 5.40 -12.41
CA ARG A 127 -4.38 6.20 -13.11
C ARG A 127 -5.44 5.28 -13.71
N VAL A 128 -6.69 5.65 -13.55
CA VAL A 128 -7.86 4.94 -14.11
C VAL A 128 -8.69 5.83 -15.03
N ALA A 129 -8.73 7.15 -14.83
CA ALA A 129 -9.57 8.04 -15.63
C ALA A 129 -8.90 8.52 -16.93
N GLY A 130 -7.59 8.32 -17.08
CA GLY A 130 -6.88 8.60 -18.33
C GLY A 130 -6.93 10.09 -18.69
N ALA A 131 -7.48 10.42 -19.86
CA ALA A 131 -7.68 11.80 -20.33
C ALA A 131 -8.90 12.50 -19.69
N GLY A 132 -9.73 11.77 -18.93
CA GLY A 132 -10.83 12.33 -18.16
C GLY A 132 -10.37 13.12 -16.93
N ALA A 133 -9.16 12.84 -16.43
CA ALA A 133 -8.55 13.55 -15.31
C ALA A 133 -7.95 14.90 -15.74
N SER A 134 -8.27 15.95 -15.01
CA SER A 134 -7.71 17.30 -15.21
C SER A 134 -6.38 17.48 -14.48
N LEU A 135 -6.12 16.68 -13.44
CA LEU A 135 -4.90 16.69 -12.65
C LEU A 135 -4.59 15.27 -12.19
N VAL A 136 -3.31 14.90 -12.23
CA VAL A 136 -2.80 13.69 -11.58
C VAL A 136 -1.71 14.09 -10.61
N VAL A 137 -1.84 13.66 -9.37
CA VAL A 137 -0.82 13.78 -8.33
C VAL A 137 -0.23 12.40 -8.10
N GLU A 138 1.02 12.23 -8.50
CA GLU A 138 1.77 11.02 -8.16
C GLU A 138 2.44 11.19 -6.80
N THR A 139 2.14 10.27 -5.90
CA THR A 139 2.72 10.19 -4.56
C THR A 139 3.77 9.09 -4.56
N VAL A 140 4.96 9.46 -4.08
CA VAL A 140 6.10 8.55 -3.95
C VAL A 140 6.56 8.54 -2.50
N ARG A 141 6.98 7.37 -2.03
CA ARG A 141 7.57 7.27 -0.69
C ARG A 141 8.98 7.85 -0.73
N ALA A 142 9.20 8.95 -0.01
CA ALA A 142 10.52 9.56 0.12
C ALA A 142 11.44 8.77 1.06
N GLY A 143 10.88 8.21 2.13
CA GLY A 143 11.62 7.45 3.14
C GLY A 143 10.67 6.92 4.22
N LEU A 144 11.23 6.20 5.18
CA LEU A 144 10.55 5.79 6.41
C LEU A 144 11.09 6.63 7.55
N GLU A 145 10.23 7.42 8.20
CA GLU A 145 10.58 8.16 9.41
C GLU A 145 9.91 7.50 10.60
N TRP A 146 10.69 7.19 11.62
CA TRP A 146 10.20 6.64 12.88
C TRP A 146 9.80 7.78 13.80
N ALA A 147 8.52 7.85 14.16
CA ALA A 147 7.99 8.87 15.06
C ALA A 147 7.80 8.39 16.51
N GLY A 148 8.37 7.22 16.87
CA GLY A 148 8.26 6.67 18.22
C GLY A 148 9.38 7.14 19.17
N PRO A 149 9.16 7.12 20.50
CA PRO A 149 10.22 7.40 21.45
C PRO A 149 11.29 6.30 21.39
N GLY A 150 12.53 6.66 21.05
CA GLY A 150 13.68 5.76 21.06
C GLY A 150 14.42 5.64 19.72
N PRO A 151 15.57 4.94 19.69
CA PRO A 151 16.32 4.74 18.45
C PRO A 151 15.51 3.94 17.44
N VAL A 152 15.59 4.34 16.16
CA VAL A 152 15.01 3.60 15.04
C VAL A 152 15.49 2.14 15.09
N PRO A 153 14.61 1.13 15.09
CA PRO A 153 15.03 -0.26 15.02
C PRO A 153 15.82 -0.49 13.73
N THR A 154 17.14 -0.58 13.84
CA THR A 154 18.11 -0.66 12.73
C THR A 154 18.07 -1.99 11.95
N ARG A 155 17.04 -2.81 12.12
CA ARG A 155 16.94 -4.16 11.53
C ARG A 155 15.69 -4.42 10.68
N LEU A 156 14.94 -3.40 10.30
CA LEU A 156 13.73 -3.58 9.49
C LEU A 156 13.96 -3.56 7.98
N ALA A 157 15.17 -3.37 7.50
CA ALA A 157 15.45 -3.46 6.07
C ALA A 157 16.20 -4.75 5.76
N LEU A 158 15.78 -5.41 4.68
CA LEU A 158 16.56 -6.37 3.87
C LEU A 158 16.45 -7.84 4.30
N LEU A 159 15.40 -8.52 3.84
CA LEU A 159 15.53 -9.73 2.99
C LEU A 159 14.13 -10.13 2.48
N VAL A 160 13.59 -9.41 1.50
CA VAL A 160 12.24 -9.72 1.00
C VAL A 160 12.31 -10.82 -0.03
N ALA A 161 13.32 -10.78 -0.90
CA ALA A 161 13.34 -11.59 -2.10
C ALA A 161 13.82 -13.01 -1.80
N ALA A 162 14.91 -13.17 -1.04
CA ALA A 162 15.42 -14.48 -0.68
C ALA A 162 14.46 -15.22 0.26
N ALA A 163 13.91 -14.52 1.26
CA ALA A 163 12.91 -15.08 2.15
C ALA A 163 11.61 -15.44 1.40
N ALA A 164 11.17 -14.60 0.44
CA ALA A 164 10.03 -14.92 -0.40
C ALA A 164 10.25 -16.16 -1.28
N ALA A 165 11.45 -16.29 -1.86
CA ALA A 165 11.81 -17.48 -2.63
C ALA A 165 11.87 -18.74 -1.75
N GLU A 166 12.48 -18.67 -0.55
CA GLU A 166 12.52 -19.78 0.42
C GLU A 166 11.14 -20.16 0.96
N ARG A 167 10.20 -19.21 1.01
CA ARG A 167 8.80 -19.49 1.35
C ARG A 167 8.10 -20.29 0.25
N CYS A 168 8.28 -19.89 -1.00
CA CYS A 168 7.65 -20.55 -2.16
C CYS A 168 8.34 -21.87 -2.54
N GLU A 169 9.64 -21.99 -2.29
CA GLU A 169 10.46 -23.18 -2.51
C GLU A 169 11.20 -23.57 -1.21
N PRO A 170 10.56 -24.28 -0.26
CA PRO A 170 11.14 -24.57 1.06
C PRO A 170 12.50 -25.29 1.05
N ALA A 171 12.79 -26.07 0.02
CA ALA A 171 14.06 -26.76 -0.16
C ALA A 171 15.26 -25.79 -0.28
N LEU A 172 15.04 -24.53 -0.67
CA LEU A 172 16.09 -23.53 -0.79
C LEU A 172 16.68 -23.09 0.57
N ARG A 173 15.96 -23.33 1.68
CA ARG A 173 16.39 -22.96 3.04
C ARG A 173 17.64 -23.71 3.51
N GLU A 174 17.90 -24.88 2.94
CA GLU A 174 19.01 -25.75 3.33
C GLU A 174 20.34 -25.36 2.67
N GLY A 175 20.30 -24.47 1.67
CA GLY A 175 21.45 -24.13 0.83
C GLY A 175 21.75 -22.63 0.73
N ALA A 176 22.85 -22.32 0.08
CA ALA A 176 23.16 -20.94 -0.31
C ALA A 176 22.24 -20.50 -1.44
N LEU A 177 21.44 -19.45 -1.20
CA LEU A 177 20.52 -18.86 -2.17
C LEU A 177 20.89 -17.41 -2.46
N ALA A 178 20.83 -17.04 -3.74
CA ALA A 178 20.79 -15.64 -4.17
C ALA A 178 19.64 -15.36 -5.14
N VAL A 179 18.99 -14.21 -4.96
CA VAL A 179 18.03 -13.67 -5.92
C VAL A 179 18.74 -12.73 -6.87
N VAL A 180 18.44 -12.85 -8.17
CA VAL A 180 19.11 -12.07 -9.22
C VAL A 180 18.14 -11.19 -10.01
N THR A 181 18.67 -10.13 -10.62
CA THR A 181 17.93 -9.28 -11.55
C THR A 181 17.46 -10.09 -12.78
N PRO A 182 16.26 -9.82 -13.31
CA PRO A 182 15.78 -10.44 -14.55
C PRO A 182 16.39 -9.75 -15.77
N ALA A 183 17.71 -9.85 -15.96
CA ALA A 183 18.45 -9.21 -17.04
C ALA A 183 19.53 -10.14 -17.61
N ALA A 184 19.96 -9.88 -18.86
CA ALA A 184 21.01 -10.66 -19.54
C ALA A 184 22.34 -10.68 -18.76
N HIS A 185 22.64 -9.60 -18.03
CA HIS A 185 23.74 -9.53 -17.06
C HIS A 185 23.17 -9.51 -15.65
N ALA A 186 22.72 -10.69 -15.21
CA ALA A 186 22.09 -10.87 -13.91
C ALA A 186 23.06 -10.49 -12.78
N LYS A 187 22.60 -9.59 -11.89
CA LYS A 187 23.31 -9.20 -10.68
C LYS A 187 22.57 -9.73 -9.47
N ILE A 188 23.32 -10.11 -8.44
CA ILE A 188 22.77 -10.46 -7.14
C ILE A 188 22.03 -9.24 -6.59
N LEU A 189 20.73 -9.40 -6.39
CA LEU A 189 19.88 -8.44 -5.67
C LEU A 189 19.98 -8.69 -4.17
N GLU A 190 19.88 -9.97 -3.78
CA GLU A 190 19.77 -10.37 -2.39
C GLU A 190 20.37 -11.77 -2.20
N ALA A 191 20.91 -12.07 -1.01
CA ALA A 191 21.52 -13.36 -0.71
C ALA A 191 21.18 -13.79 0.72
N ASN A 192 20.78 -15.05 0.89
CA ASN A 192 20.43 -15.59 2.20
C ASN A 192 21.66 -15.71 3.11
N ALA A 193 21.45 -16.11 4.38
CA ALA A 193 22.54 -16.17 5.36
C ALA A 193 23.66 -17.12 4.93
N ALA A 194 23.33 -18.29 4.37
CA ALA A 194 24.30 -19.27 3.90
C ALA A 194 25.16 -18.74 2.73
N ALA A 195 24.54 -18.09 1.73
CA ALA A 195 25.26 -17.47 0.62
C ALA A 195 26.18 -16.32 1.10
N ARG A 196 25.70 -15.50 2.05
CA ARG A 196 26.50 -14.41 2.64
C ARG A 196 27.70 -14.92 3.43
N ALA A 197 27.55 -16.04 4.15
CA ALA A 197 28.67 -16.69 4.82
C ALA A 197 29.74 -17.17 3.81
N GLY A 198 29.31 -17.58 2.61
CA GLY A 198 30.17 -17.87 1.47
C GLY A 198 30.70 -16.63 0.72
N GLY A 199 30.50 -15.42 1.25
CA GLY A 199 31.02 -14.18 0.66
C GLY A 199 30.25 -13.65 -0.54
N VAL A 200 29.03 -14.14 -0.79
CA VAL A 200 28.11 -13.63 -1.83
C VAL A 200 27.37 -12.40 -1.31
N GLY A 201 27.30 -11.34 -2.11
CA GLY A 201 26.62 -10.10 -1.73
C GLY A 201 25.97 -9.38 -2.92
N PRO A 202 25.11 -8.39 -2.65
CA PRO A 202 24.45 -7.61 -3.67
C PRO A 202 25.42 -6.93 -4.64
N GLY A 203 25.00 -6.78 -5.89
CA GLY A 203 25.77 -6.13 -6.95
C GLY A 203 26.79 -7.02 -7.66
N MET A 204 27.16 -8.17 -7.07
CA MET A 204 27.99 -9.18 -7.73
C MET A 204 27.28 -9.76 -8.96
N THR A 205 28.06 -10.15 -9.96
CA THR A 205 27.56 -11.01 -11.03
C THR A 205 27.32 -12.42 -10.50
N GLU A 206 26.43 -13.15 -11.16
CA GLU A 206 26.18 -14.55 -10.82
C GLU A 206 27.45 -15.42 -10.91
N THR A 207 28.33 -15.14 -11.87
CA THR A 207 29.62 -15.82 -12.02
C THR A 207 30.55 -15.57 -10.83
N GLU A 208 30.69 -14.32 -10.40
CA GLU A 208 31.50 -13.97 -9.21
C GLU A 208 30.93 -14.63 -7.94
N ALA A 209 29.60 -14.64 -7.81
CA ALA A 209 28.92 -15.24 -6.68
C ALA A 209 29.16 -16.77 -6.63
N ARG A 210 29.08 -17.47 -7.77
CA ARG A 210 29.36 -18.91 -7.86
C ARG A 210 30.84 -19.24 -7.65
N ALA A 211 31.75 -18.36 -8.06
CA ALA A 211 33.18 -18.54 -7.79
C ALA A 211 33.48 -18.52 -6.28
N ARG A 212 32.73 -17.70 -5.52
CA ARG A 212 32.85 -17.63 -4.05
C ARG A 212 32.09 -18.74 -3.34
N CYS A 213 30.93 -19.12 -3.87
CA CYS A 213 30.07 -20.17 -3.33
C CYS A 213 29.65 -21.13 -4.46
N PRO A 214 30.42 -22.21 -4.72
CA PRO A 214 30.12 -23.14 -5.81
C PRO A 214 28.77 -23.84 -5.70
N ALA A 215 28.26 -24.02 -4.47
CA ALA A 215 26.96 -24.60 -4.17
C ALA A 215 25.79 -23.59 -4.26
N LEU A 216 26.05 -22.35 -4.69
CA LEU A 216 25.04 -21.30 -4.76
C LEU A 216 23.93 -21.65 -5.75
N VAL A 217 22.70 -21.65 -5.26
CA VAL A 217 21.48 -21.67 -6.06
C VAL A 217 21.07 -20.23 -6.35
N SER A 218 20.84 -19.91 -7.62
CA SER A 218 20.28 -18.63 -8.03
C SER A 218 18.80 -18.78 -8.40
N ARG A 219 18.02 -17.75 -8.09
CA ARG A 219 16.63 -17.61 -8.53
C ARG A 219 16.38 -16.22 -9.07
N PRO A 220 15.59 -16.06 -10.16
CA PRO A 220 15.20 -14.74 -10.61
C PRO A 220 14.27 -14.09 -9.58
N TRP A 221 14.19 -12.76 -9.61
CA TRP A 221 13.13 -12.04 -8.93
C TRP A 221 11.75 -12.43 -9.50
N VAL A 222 10.82 -12.79 -8.62
CA VAL A 222 9.43 -13.12 -8.99
C VAL A 222 8.46 -12.29 -8.14
N ASP A 223 7.72 -11.38 -8.78
CA ASP A 223 6.76 -10.49 -8.10
C ASP A 223 5.70 -11.27 -7.30
N ALA A 224 5.26 -12.42 -7.83
CA ALA A 224 4.27 -13.27 -7.16
C ALA A 224 4.80 -13.85 -5.83
N HIS A 225 6.09 -14.22 -5.75
CA HIS A 225 6.68 -14.72 -4.50
C HIS A 225 6.72 -13.62 -3.45
N VAL A 226 7.13 -12.41 -3.84
CA VAL A 226 7.17 -11.24 -2.95
C VAL A 226 5.77 -10.86 -2.47
N ALA A 227 4.78 -10.90 -3.36
CA ALA A 227 3.38 -10.66 -3.00
C ALA A 227 2.86 -11.72 -2.02
N ALA A 228 3.18 -12.99 -2.22
CA ALA A 228 2.79 -14.08 -1.32
C ALA A 228 3.44 -13.97 0.06
N ALA A 229 4.72 -13.63 0.13
CA ALA A 229 5.42 -13.38 1.38
C ALA A 229 4.87 -12.16 2.14
N ARG A 230 4.55 -11.09 1.40
CA ARG A 230 3.89 -9.89 1.95
C ARG A 230 2.51 -10.21 2.53
N ALA A 231 1.70 -10.98 1.81
CA ALA A 231 0.38 -11.40 2.28
C ALA A 231 0.48 -12.20 3.60
N ALA A 232 1.43 -13.12 3.68
CA ALA A 232 1.66 -13.92 4.89
C ALA A 232 2.14 -13.07 6.07
N LEU A 233 3.05 -12.12 5.83
CA LEU A 233 3.51 -11.19 6.85
C LEU A 233 2.34 -10.35 7.40
N LEU A 234 1.47 -9.86 6.51
CA LEU A 234 0.26 -9.14 6.89
C LEU A 234 -0.72 -10.02 7.68
N GLU A 235 -0.94 -11.26 7.25
CA GLU A 235 -1.80 -12.21 7.97
C GLU A 235 -1.28 -12.48 9.39
N ALA A 236 0.02 -12.73 9.53
CA ALA A 236 0.66 -12.93 10.84
C ALA A 236 0.53 -11.69 11.74
N ALA A 237 0.68 -10.49 11.16
CA ALA A 237 0.53 -9.23 11.89
C ALA A 237 -0.92 -8.95 12.28
N LEU A 238 -1.88 -9.19 11.37
CA LEU A 238 -3.32 -9.01 11.59
C LEU A 238 -3.87 -9.98 12.64
N GLY A 239 -3.25 -11.17 12.78
CA GLY A 239 -3.55 -12.11 13.85
C GLY A 239 -3.18 -11.62 15.26
N VAL A 240 -2.46 -10.49 15.37
CA VAL A 240 -1.97 -9.93 16.64
C VAL A 240 -2.55 -8.55 16.91
N SER A 241 -2.58 -7.68 15.91
CA SER A 241 -3.20 -6.36 16.01
C SER A 241 -4.18 -6.16 14.86
N PRO A 242 -5.37 -5.60 15.11
CA PRO A 242 -6.23 -5.14 14.02
C PRO A 242 -5.67 -3.88 13.33
N ARG A 243 -4.64 -3.26 13.90
CA ARG A 243 -4.01 -2.02 13.42
C ARG A 243 -2.62 -2.34 12.88
N VAL A 244 -2.59 -2.75 11.62
CA VAL A 244 -1.37 -3.06 10.90
C VAL A 244 -1.26 -2.16 9.69
N GLU A 245 -0.09 -1.57 9.49
CA GLU A 245 0.24 -0.83 8.28
C GLU A 245 1.30 -1.60 7.50
N ASP A 246 1.00 -1.89 6.24
CA ASP A 246 2.02 -2.38 5.34
C ASP A 246 3.00 -1.26 5.01
N ALA A 247 4.26 -1.40 5.41
CA ALA A 247 5.29 -0.40 5.19
C ALA A 247 6.11 -0.69 3.91
N GLY A 248 5.73 -1.67 3.10
CA GLY A 248 6.44 -2.08 1.90
C GLY A 248 7.80 -2.73 2.21
N ALA A 249 8.45 -3.27 1.16
CA ALA A 249 9.77 -3.87 1.27
C ALA A 249 9.90 -4.93 2.40
N GLY A 250 8.85 -5.75 2.59
CA GLY A 250 8.84 -6.80 3.63
C GLY A 250 8.74 -6.27 5.05
N VAL A 251 8.29 -5.02 5.23
CA VAL A 251 8.08 -4.39 6.53
C VAL A 251 6.60 -4.19 6.76
N VAL A 252 6.16 -4.48 7.98
CA VAL A 252 4.84 -4.12 8.50
C VAL A 252 5.02 -3.39 9.82
N HIS A 253 4.24 -2.34 10.03
CA HIS A 253 4.11 -1.69 11.33
C HIS A 253 2.89 -2.24 12.03
N VAL A 254 3.04 -2.53 13.32
CA VAL A 254 1.98 -3.06 14.16
C VAL A 254 1.79 -2.07 15.30
N ASP A 255 0.58 -1.52 15.44
CA ASP A 255 0.24 -0.74 16.63
C ASP A 255 0.13 -1.71 17.81
N ALA A 256 1.03 -1.53 18.77
CA ALA A 256 1.11 -2.33 19.99
C ALA A 256 0.32 -1.72 21.16
N ALA A 257 -0.25 -0.53 21.00
CA ALA A 257 -0.91 0.18 22.08
C ALA A 257 -2.13 -0.62 22.61
N GLY A 258 -2.11 -0.94 23.89
CA GLY A 258 -3.19 -1.69 24.55
C GLY A 258 -3.12 -3.21 24.37
N LEU A 259 -2.12 -3.72 23.63
CA LEU A 259 -1.92 -5.17 23.45
C LEU A 259 -1.20 -5.83 24.62
N GLU A 260 -0.74 -5.06 25.60
CA GLU A 260 0.09 -5.56 26.70
C GLU A 260 -0.66 -6.60 27.56
N ARG A 261 -1.99 -6.48 27.65
CA ARG A 261 -2.83 -7.44 28.39
C ARG A 261 -2.99 -8.79 27.67
N LEU A 262 -2.87 -8.81 26.34
CA LEU A 262 -3.08 -10.00 25.52
C LEU A 262 -1.76 -10.72 25.21
N HIS A 263 -0.72 -9.95 24.92
CA HIS A 263 0.55 -10.47 24.42
C HIS A 263 1.73 -10.21 25.35
N GLY A 264 1.51 -9.51 26.48
CA GLY A 264 2.55 -9.19 27.44
C GLY A 264 3.42 -8.01 27.00
N SER A 265 4.69 -8.01 27.41
CA SER A 265 5.64 -6.95 27.05
C SER A 265 5.83 -6.84 25.52
N PRO A 266 6.31 -5.70 25.00
CA PRO A 266 6.66 -5.57 23.58
C PRO A 266 7.63 -6.67 23.08
N ALA A 267 8.49 -7.20 23.95
CA ALA A 267 9.37 -8.33 23.62
C ALA A 267 8.58 -9.64 23.46
N ALA A 268 7.60 -9.90 24.32
CA ALA A 268 6.72 -11.06 24.23
C ALA A 268 5.80 -10.97 22.99
N LEU A 269 5.29 -9.77 22.69
CA LEU A 269 4.59 -9.47 21.44
C LEU A 269 5.46 -9.78 20.21
N GLY A 270 6.72 -9.33 20.21
CA GLY A 270 7.68 -9.62 19.15
C GLY A 270 7.94 -11.12 18.97
N ALA A 271 8.10 -11.87 20.08
CA ALA A 271 8.26 -13.32 20.02
C ALA A 271 7.00 -14.02 19.48
N HIS A 272 5.81 -13.53 19.84
CA HIS A 272 4.55 -14.05 19.33
C HIS A 272 4.41 -13.80 17.82
N LEU A 273 4.69 -12.58 17.36
CA LEU A 273 4.71 -12.22 15.93
C LEU A 273 5.68 -13.10 15.14
N LEU A 274 6.88 -13.34 15.66
CA LEU A 274 7.86 -14.24 15.03
C LEU A 274 7.33 -15.68 14.94
N GLY A 275 6.66 -16.15 16.00
CA GLY A 275 6.01 -17.46 16.02
C GLY A 275 4.91 -17.59 14.97
N GLN A 276 4.05 -16.56 14.83
CA GLN A 276 2.99 -16.54 13.82
C GLN A 276 3.57 -16.49 12.41
N ALA A 277 4.56 -15.61 12.16
CA ALA A 277 5.25 -15.52 10.88
C ALA A 277 5.81 -16.88 10.44
N ARG A 278 6.46 -17.62 11.35
CA ARG A 278 6.97 -18.98 11.07
C ARG A 278 5.89 -20.00 10.74
N ARG A 279 4.68 -19.87 11.29
CA ARG A 279 3.56 -20.80 11.00
C ARG A 279 2.99 -20.56 9.61
N VAL A 280 2.87 -19.30 9.22
CA VAL A 280 2.37 -18.97 7.88
C VAL A 280 3.42 -19.25 6.83
N GLY A 281 4.72 -19.32 7.17
CA GLY A 281 5.85 -19.79 6.35
C GLY A 281 6.89 -18.71 6.13
#